data_AF-A0A2S2NHB2-F1
#
_entry.id   AF-A0A2S2NHB2-F1
#
_cell.length_a   1.000
_cell.length_b   1.000
_cell.length_c   1.000
_cell.angle_alpha   90.00
_cell.angle_beta   90.00
_cell.angle_gamma   90.00
#
_symmetry.space_group_name_H-M   'P 1'
#
loop_
_entity.id
_entity.type
_entity.pdbx_description
1 polymer ?
#
loop_
_entity_poly.entity_id
_entity_poly.type
_entity_poly.pdbx_seq_one_letter_code
_entity_poly.pdbx_strand_id
1 'polypeptide(L)'
;MGEGPGYTALKAGEIIYLLKCKPVEVEISSKNAICHDELPVIYNNQSYFMAPKTRTLQKFGTELDCNHFLPSAFLLDGEWYTTSQNIREIKKPQTLKPSTKWTWTYKSIEHLMTAGIYNYDTMNNFQQY
;
A
#
# COMPACT_ATOMS: atom_id res chain seq x y z
N MET A 1 1.32 8.13 1.05
CA MET A 1 2.19 9.17 0.44
C MET A 1 3.49 9.16 1.22
N GLY A 2 4.61 8.71 0.63
CA GLY A 2 5.95 8.77 1.26
C GLY A 2 6.72 7.45 1.40
N GLU A 3 6.07 6.30 1.25
CA GLU A 3 6.70 4.98 1.46
C GLU A 3 6.96 4.29 0.11
N GLY A 4 8.07 4.67 -0.53
CA GLY A 4 8.62 3.93 -1.67
C GLY A 4 9.54 2.81 -1.17
N PRO A 5 9.82 1.77 -1.98
CA PRO A 5 10.71 0.69 -1.57
C PRO A 5 12.09 1.24 -1.17
N GLY A 6 12.53 0.91 0.04
CA GLY A 6 13.85 1.29 0.56
C GLY A 6 13.96 2.71 1.13
N TYR A 7 12.87 3.46 1.26
CA TYR A 7 12.86 4.77 1.90
C TYR A 7 11.68 4.90 2.87
N THR A 8 11.88 5.67 3.95
CA THR A 8 10.82 6.06 4.88
C THR A 8 10.76 7.57 5.01
N ALA A 9 9.55 8.11 5.16
CA ALA A 9 9.31 9.54 5.32
C ALA A 9 8.94 9.84 6.77
N LEU A 10 9.70 10.73 7.42
CA LEU A 10 9.44 11.19 8.78
C LEU A 10 8.96 12.65 8.74
N LYS A 11 7.74 12.90 9.20
CA LYS A 11 7.21 14.26 9.34
C LYS A 11 7.72 14.89 10.64
N ALA A 12 8.24 16.11 10.55
CA ALA A 12 8.63 16.95 11.69
C ALA A 12 8.12 18.39 11.47
N GLY A 13 7.00 18.73 12.12
CA GLY A 13 6.31 19.99 11.86
C GLY A 13 5.79 20.05 10.42
N GLU A 14 6.18 21.08 9.69
CA GLU A 14 5.85 21.27 8.26
C GLU A 14 6.87 20.63 7.31
N ILE A 15 7.96 20.06 7.85
CA ILE A 15 9.04 19.44 7.06
C ILE A 15 8.83 17.91 7.01
N ILE A 16 9.20 17.30 5.89
CA ILE A 16 9.26 15.85 5.72
C ILE A 16 10.70 15.45 5.42
N TYR A 17 11.28 14.61 6.27
CA TYR A 17 12.59 14.01 6.05
C TYR A 17 12.44 12.68 5.33
N LEU A 18 13.20 12.49 4.25
CA LEU A 18 13.27 11.21 3.55
C LEU A 18 14.54 10.47 3.96
N LEU A 19 14.38 9.30 4.57
CA LEU A 19 15.47 8.49 5.10
C LEU A 19 15.59 7.22 4.25
N LYS A 20 16.83 6.85 3.88
CA LYS A 20 17.10 5.59 3.17
C LYS A 20 17.19 4.43 4.16
N CYS A 21 16.40 3.39 3.95
CA CYS A 21 16.41 2.18 4.77
C CYS A 21 17.59 1.28 4.40
N LYS A 22 18.30 0.76 5.41
CA LYS A 22 19.30 -0.29 5.21
C LYS A 22 18.60 -1.66 5.31
N PRO A 23 18.68 -2.52 4.28
CA PRO A 23 18.15 -3.88 4.38
C PRO A 23 18.96 -4.69 5.40
N VAL A 24 18.26 -5.48 6.20
CA VAL A 24 18.83 -6.38 7.20
C VAL A 24 18.09 -7.71 7.15
N GLU A 25 18.81 -8.80 7.42
CA GLU A 25 18.22 -10.12 7.57
C GLU A 25 17.80 -10.34 9.03
N VAL A 26 16.63 -10.97 9.21
CA VAL A 26 16.04 -11.23 10.53
C VAL A 26 15.43 -12.62 10.55
N GLU A 27 15.39 -13.21 11.73
CA GLU A 27 14.74 -14.50 11.95
C GLU A 27 13.35 -14.30 12.55
N ILE A 28 12.36 -15.07 12.12
CA ILE A 28 11.01 -14.95 12.69
C ILE A 28 10.97 -15.62 14.06
N SER A 29 10.49 -14.91 15.07
CA SER A 29 10.31 -15.46 16.41
C SER A 29 8.93 -16.10 16.54
N SER A 30 8.90 -17.41 16.79
CA SER A 30 7.66 -18.18 17.02
C SER A 30 7.32 -18.37 18.51
N LYS A 31 8.05 -17.72 19.42
CA LYS A 31 8.02 -18.04 20.86
C LYS A 31 6.99 -17.25 21.66
N ASN A 32 6.23 -16.36 21.04
CA ASN A 32 5.33 -15.47 21.76
C ASN A 32 3.94 -16.11 21.91
N ALA A 33 3.55 -16.37 23.16
CA ALA A 33 2.16 -16.72 23.49
C ALA A 33 1.19 -15.55 23.26
N ILE A 34 1.73 -14.33 23.15
CA ILE A 34 1.00 -13.08 22.97
C ILE A 34 1.00 -12.72 21.47
N CYS A 35 -0.17 -12.33 20.97
CA CYS A 35 -0.34 -11.89 19.59
C CYS A 35 -0.03 -10.39 19.46
N HIS A 36 0.63 -10.04 18.35
CA HIS A 36 0.95 -8.65 18.01
C HIS A 36 0.51 -8.34 16.58
N ASP A 37 0.29 -7.06 16.29
CA ASP A 37 -0.07 -6.65 14.92
C ASP A 37 1.15 -6.64 13.99
N GLU A 38 2.33 -6.52 14.58
CA GLU A 38 3.61 -6.56 13.90
C GLU A 38 4.30 -7.92 14.07
N LEU A 39 5.16 -8.27 13.10
CA LEU A 39 5.79 -9.58 13.07
C LEU A 39 6.94 -9.64 14.08
N PRO A 40 6.90 -10.51 15.11
CA PRO A 40 8.02 -10.66 16.03
C PRO A 40 9.23 -11.28 15.33
N VAL A 41 10.38 -10.64 15.43
CA VAL A 41 11.62 -11.06 14.77
C VAL A 41 12.81 -10.94 15.70
N ILE A 42 13.87 -11.69 15.41
CA ILE A 42 15.16 -11.63 16.10
C ILE A 42 16.17 -11.01 15.14
N TYR A 43 16.82 -9.95 15.61
CA TYR A 43 17.90 -9.28 14.90
C TYR A 43 19.06 -9.07 15.87
N ASN A 44 20.26 -9.53 15.51
CA ASN A 44 21.45 -9.47 16.36
C ASN A 44 21.21 -10.01 17.79
N ASN A 45 20.59 -11.18 17.92
CA ASN A 45 20.23 -11.83 19.20
C ASN A 45 19.31 -10.99 20.11
N GLN A 46 18.64 -9.96 19.58
CA GLN A 46 17.67 -9.14 20.30
C GLN A 46 16.30 -9.26 19.63
N SER A 47 15.23 -9.22 20.42
CA SER A 47 13.87 -9.22 19.90
C SER A 47 13.49 -7.83 19.38
N TYR A 48 12.90 -7.82 18.20
CA TYR A 48 12.31 -6.66 17.56
C TYR A 48 10.94 -7.05 16.99
N PHE A 49 10.19 -6.06 16.55
CA PHE A 49 8.95 -6.23 15.83
C PHE A 49 9.09 -5.57 14.46
N MET A 50 8.67 -6.26 13.41
CA MET A 50 8.71 -5.76 12.04
C MET A 50 7.33 -5.25 11.65
N ALA A 51 7.25 -3.95 11.36
CA ALA A 51 6.00 -3.30 11.00
C ALA A 51 5.39 -3.87 9.69
N PRO A 52 4.06 -4.07 9.64
CA PRO A 52 3.38 -4.53 8.44
C PRO A 52 3.53 -3.52 7.31
N LYS A 53 3.60 -4.00 6.06
CA LYS A 53 3.82 -3.22 4.82
C LYS A 53 5.19 -2.54 4.70
N THR A 54 5.60 -1.73 5.67
CA THR A 54 6.86 -0.96 5.60
C THR A 54 8.10 -1.83 5.85
N ARG A 55 7.93 -2.96 6.57
CA ARG A 55 9.01 -3.86 7.00
C ARG A 55 10.10 -3.16 7.84
N THR A 56 9.76 -2.07 8.51
CA THR A 56 10.69 -1.37 9.41
C THR A 56 10.75 -2.07 10.77
N LEU A 57 11.95 -2.21 11.33
CA LEU A 57 12.15 -2.78 12.66
C LEU A 57 11.87 -1.74 13.75
N GLN A 58 11.12 -2.14 14.76
CA GLN A 58 10.79 -1.35 15.93
C GLN A 58 10.98 -2.20 17.20
N LYS A 59 11.23 -1.53 18.34
CA LYS A 59 11.50 -2.20 19.62
C LYS A 59 10.24 -2.69 20.33
N PHE A 60 9.10 -2.09 20.02
CA PHE A 60 7.83 -2.35 20.66
C PHE A 60 6.82 -2.77 19.60
N GLY A 61 5.96 -3.73 19.94
CA GLY A 61 4.83 -4.14 19.12
C GLY A 61 3.52 -3.80 19.81
N THR A 62 2.47 -3.68 19.02
CA THR A 62 1.10 -3.49 19.45
C THR A 62 0.51 -4.84 19.84
N GLU A 63 0.27 -5.04 21.13
CA GLU A 63 -0.40 -6.25 21.63
C GLU A 63 -1.87 -6.26 21.23
N LEU A 64 -2.36 -7.45 20.86
CA LEU A 64 -3.76 -7.66 20.49
C LEU A 64 -4.27 -9.01 21.00
N ASP A 65 -5.59 -9.08 21.17
CA ASP A 65 -6.26 -10.34 21.49
C ASP A 65 -6.12 -11.32 20.32
N CYS A 66 -5.62 -12.52 20.61
CA CYS A 66 -5.42 -13.55 19.61
C CYS A 66 -6.75 -13.98 18.96
N ASN A 67 -7.01 -13.52 17.74
CA ASN A 67 -8.19 -13.88 16.96
C ASN A 67 -7.86 -14.92 15.89
N HIS A 68 -8.57 -16.05 15.90
CA HIS A 68 -8.40 -17.12 14.92
C HIS A 68 -9.05 -16.85 13.55
N PHE A 69 -10.10 -16.02 13.52
CA PHE A 69 -10.87 -15.69 12.32
C PHE A 69 -10.27 -14.51 11.56
N LEU A 70 -9.73 -13.53 12.28
CA LEU A 70 -9.10 -12.32 11.72
C LEU A 70 -7.68 -12.14 12.27
N PRO A 71 -6.75 -13.06 11.95
CA PRO A 71 -5.40 -12.95 12.47
C PRO A 71 -4.58 -11.96 11.63
N SER A 72 -3.58 -11.31 12.25
CA SER A 72 -2.61 -10.48 11.52
C SER A 72 -1.84 -11.34 10.52
N ALA A 73 -1.68 -10.81 9.30
CA ALA A 73 -1.17 -11.54 8.15
C ALA A 73 -0.09 -10.75 7.42
N PHE A 74 0.96 -11.46 7.00
CA PHE A 74 2.17 -10.90 6.42
C PHE A 74 2.47 -11.58 5.08
N LEU A 75 2.84 -10.77 4.09
CA LEU A 75 3.33 -11.26 2.80
C LEU A 75 4.83 -11.50 2.90
N LEU A 76 5.25 -12.76 2.87
CA LEU A 76 6.65 -13.21 2.94
C LEU A 76 6.91 -14.12 1.73
N ASP A 77 7.94 -13.80 0.94
CA ASP A 77 8.33 -14.56 -0.27
C ASP A 77 7.20 -14.90 -1.26
N GLY A 78 6.20 -14.01 -1.35
CA GLY A 78 5.06 -14.16 -2.27
C GLY A 78 3.86 -14.88 -1.66
N GLU A 79 4.04 -15.54 -0.52
CA GLU A 79 3.01 -16.26 0.21
C GLU A 79 2.55 -15.50 1.45
N TRP A 80 1.34 -15.83 1.91
CA TRP A 80 0.73 -15.17 3.06
C TRP A 80 0.84 -16.05 4.29
N TYR A 81 1.43 -15.50 5.34
CA TYR A 81 1.59 -16.16 6.63
C TYR A 81 0.86 -15.39 7.71
N THR A 82 0.38 -16.10 8.72
CA THR A 82 -0.05 -15.52 9.98
C THR A 82 0.79 -16.06 11.12
N THR A 83 0.97 -15.24 12.16
CA THR A 83 1.77 -15.57 13.35
C THR A 83 0.94 -15.59 14.62
N SER A 84 -0.39 -15.60 14.52
CA SER A 84 -1.27 -15.76 15.68
C SER A 84 -1.07 -17.16 16.27
N GLN A 85 -0.44 -17.24 17.44
CA GLN A 85 0.00 -18.44 18.18
C GLN A 85 1.07 -19.31 17.50
N ASN A 86 0.96 -19.53 16.19
CA ASN A 86 1.93 -20.28 15.38
C ASN A 86 2.05 -19.66 14.00
N ILE A 87 3.23 -19.82 13.38
CA ILE A 87 3.44 -19.45 11.98
C ILE A 87 2.71 -20.48 11.11
N ARG A 88 1.71 -20.04 10.36
CA ARG A 88 0.99 -20.87 9.39
C ARG A 88 0.71 -20.09 8.12
N GLU A 89 0.70 -20.79 7.00
CA GLU A 89 0.27 -20.22 5.73
C GLU A 89 -1.24 -19.99 5.73
N ILE A 90 -1.70 -18.92 5.07
CA ILE A 90 -3.11 -18.59 4.90
C ILE A 90 -3.43 -18.32 3.43
N LYS A 91 -4.71 -18.41 3.09
CA LYS A 91 -5.19 -18.09 1.75
C LYS A 91 -4.90 -16.61 1.42
N LYS A 92 -4.37 -16.39 0.22
CA LYS A 92 -4.13 -15.05 -0.36
C LYS A 92 -5.38 -14.14 -0.23
N PRO A 93 -5.27 -12.97 0.40
CA PRO A 93 -6.35 -11.99 0.48
C PRO A 93 -6.80 -11.48 -0.89
N GLN A 94 -8.07 -11.08 -0.99
CA GLN A 94 -8.61 -10.46 -2.18
C GLN A 94 -7.93 -9.11 -2.46
N THR A 95 -7.40 -8.92 -3.67
CA THR A 95 -6.90 -7.61 -4.11
C THR A 95 -8.06 -6.68 -4.42
N LEU A 96 -8.23 -5.64 -3.61
CA LEU A 96 -9.18 -4.58 -3.88
C LEU A 96 -8.67 -3.73 -5.05
N LYS A 97 -9.49 -3.55 -6.08
CA LYS A 97 -9.23 -2.63 -7.18
C LYS A 97 -10.04 -1.37 -6.91
N PRO A 98 -9.42 -0.26 -6.47
CA PRO A 98 -10.13 1.02 -6.36
C PRO A 98 -10.54 1.45 -7.78
N SER A 99 -11.79 1.17 -8.14
CA SER A 99 -12.31 1.43 -9.48
C SER A 99 -12.68 2.91 -9.61
N THR A 100 -11.72 3.73 -10.03
CA THR A 100 -11.98 5.07 -10.55
C THR A 100 -11.44 5.18 -11.97
N LYS A 101 -11.94 4.32 -12.88
CA LYS A 101 -11.85 4.66 -14.30
C LYS A 101 -12.83 5.81 -14.53
N TRP A 102 -12.31 7.02 -14.68
CA TRP A 102 -13.08 8.16 -15.18
C TRP A 102 -13.61 7.78 -16.56
N THR A 103 -14.87 7.34 -16.62
CA THR A 103 -15.57 7.03 -17.86
C THR A 103 -16.22 8.32 -18.36
N TRP A 104 -15.41 9.32 -18.67
CA TRP A 104 -15.93 10.47 -19.39
C TRP A 104 -16.13 10.07 -20.85
N THR A 105 -17.39 10.09 -21.30
CA THR A 105 -17.74 9.88 -22.70
C THR A 105 -18.12 11.23 -23.28
N TYR A 106 -17.33 11.73 -24.23
CA TYR A 106 -17.69 12.91 -25.00
C TYR A 106 -18.93 12.57 -25.84
N LYS A 107 -20.05 13.24 -25.58
CA LYS A 107 -21.16 13.27 -26.51
C LYS A 107 -20.99 14.50 -27.39
N SER A 108 -20.50 14.31 -28.62
CA SER A 108 -20.57 15.35 -29.65
C SER A 108 -22.03 15.67 -29.91
N ILE A 109 -22.38 16.95 -29.94
CA ILE A 109 -23.73 17.37 -30.31
C ILE A 109 -23.70 17.69 -31.80
N GLU A 110 -23.60 16.64 -32.62
CA GLU A 110 -23.44 16.75 -34.09
C GLU A 110 -24.53 17.61 -34.75
N HIS A 111 -25.71 17.70 -34.13
CA HIS A 111 -26.86 18.40 -34.68
C HIS A 111 -27.13 19.81 -34.13
N LEU A 112 -26.42 20.28 -33.09
CA LEU A 112 -26.55 21.67 -32.63
C LEU A 112 -25.79 22.66 -33.53
N MET A 113 -24.74 22.20 -34.20
CA MET A 113 -23.92 23.06 -35.07
C MET A 113 -24.49 23.24 -36.49
N THR A 114 -25.58 22.56 -36.83
CA THR A 114 -26.23 22.65 -38.14
C THR A 114 -26.89 24.01 -38.41
N ALA A 115 -27.18 24.80 -37.36
CA ALA A 115 -27.80 26.13 -37.46
C ALA A 115 -26.87 27.26 -36.97
N GLY A 116 -25.56 27.00 -36.89
CA GLY A 116 -24.55 27.99 -36.51
C GLY A 116 -24.04 28.82 -37.69
N ILE A 117 -23.51 30.01 -37.41
CA ILE A 117 -22.91 30.93 -38.40
C ILE A 117 -21.65 30.33 -39.07
N TYR A 118 -21.04 29.33 -38.42
CA TYR A 118 -19.78 28.72 -38.85
C TYR A 118 -20.03 27.29 -39.36
N ASN A 119 -19.55 27.02 -40.57
CA ASN A 119 -19.52 25.66 -41.13
C ASN A 119 -18.32 24.87 -40.54
N TYR A 120 -18.30 23.56 -40.81
CA TYR A 120 -17.27 22.65 -40.28
C TYR A 120 -15.85 23.04 -40.73
N ASP A 121 -15.71 23.47 -41.99
CA ASP A 121 -14.43 23.86 -42.58
C ASP A 121 -13.84 25.12 -41.92
N THR A 122 -14.68 26.11 -41.63
CA THR A 122 -14.29 27.34 -40.94
C THR A 122 -13.84 27.05 -39.51
N MET A 123 -14.49 26.12 -38.82
CA MET A 123 -14.11 25.70 -37.47
C MET A 123 -12.74 25.00 -37.44
N ASN A 124 -12.48 24.13 -38.41
CA ASN A 124 -11.23 23.38 -38.50
C ASN A 124 -10.03 24.31 -38.78
N ASN A 125 -10.24 25.37 -39.58
CA ASN A 125 -9.23 26.38 -39.84
C ASN A 125 -8.87 27.22 -38.60
N PHE A 126 -9.82 27.45 -37.67
CA PHE A 126 -9.55 28.18 -36.42
C PHE A 126 -8.78 27.35 -35.38
N GLN A 127 -8.76 26.01 -35.49
CA GLN A 127 -8.07 25.13 -34.56
C GLN A 127 -6.57 24.93 -34.88
N GLN A 128 -6.10 25.45 -36.03
CA GLN A 128 -4.72 25.31 -36.49
C GLN A 128 -3.82 26.50 -36.13
N TYR A 129 -4.33 27.45 -35.34
CA TYR A 129 -3.58 28.54 -34.69
C TYR A 129 -3.72 28.43 -33.17
#